data_AF-K7MRB5-F1
#
_entry.id   AF-K7MRB5-F1
#
_cell.length_a   1.000
_cell.length_b   1.000
_cell.length_c   1.000
_cell.angle_alpha   90.00
_cell.angle_beta   90.00
_cell.angle_gamma   90.00
#
_symmetry.space_group_name_H-M   'P 1'
#
loop_
_entity.id
_entity.type
_entity.pdbx_description
1 polymer ?
#
loop_
_entity_poly.entity_id
_entity_poly.type
_entity_poly.pdbx_seq_one_letter_code
_entity_poly.pdbx_strand_id
1 'polypeptide(L)' 'MSSMGAFLLSAGTKGKIYSLQNSRIMIHQPLSGAQGGQTDIGIQVQAPFSFFHLIFCINILFVSNSLYTMII' A
#
# COMPACT_ATOMS: atom_id res chain seq x y z
N MET A 1 6.91 7.96 7.51
CA MET A 1 5.58 7.95 6.85
C MET A 1 5.74 7.24 5.51
N SER A 2 5.44 5.95 5.42
CA SER A 2 5.96 5.06 4.35
C SER A 2 4.94 4.08 3.77
N SER A 3 3.63 4.33 3.89
CA SER A 3 2.59 3.46 3.29
C SER A 3 1.33 4.23 2.93
N MET A 4 0.72 4.94 3.89
CA MET A 4 -0.45 5.78 3.61
C MET A 4 -0.15 6.96 2.67
N GLY A 5 1.09 7.47 2.68
CA GLY A 5 1.50 8.57 1.79
C GLY A 5 1.52 8.16 0.33
N ALA A 6 1.96 6.92 0.03
CA ALA A 6 1.92 6.38 -1.33
C ALA A 6 0.47 6.19 -1.81
N PHE A 7 -0.42 5.74 -0.93
CA PHE A 7 -1.85 5.62 -1.25
C PHE A 7 -2.45 6.97 -1.65
N LEU A 8 -2.24 8.01 -0.84
CA LEU A 8 -2.73 9.36 -1.18
C LEU A 8 -2.13 9.89 -2.47
N LEU A 9 -0.83 9.64 -2.71
CA LEU A 9 -0.16 10.05 -3.94
C LEU A 9 -0.74 9.33 -5.17
N SER A 10 -1.13 8.05 -5.03
CA SER A 10 -1.81 7.29 -6.10
C SER A 10 -3.27 7.69 -6.34
N ALA A 11 -3.94 8.27 -5.34
CA ALA A 11 -5.33 8.74 -5.46
C ALA A 11 -5.46 10.06 -6.24
N GLY A 12 -4.34 10.67 -6.65
CA GLY A 12 -4.33 11.88 -7.48
C GLY A 12 -4.82 11.63 -8.91
N THR A 13 -5.20 12.69 -9.60
CA THR A 13 -5.60 12.59 -11.01
C THR A 13 -4.43 12.11 -11.86
N LYS A 14 -4.67 11.11 -12.73
CA LYS A 14 -3.66 10.59 -13.66
C LYS A 14 -2.98 11.72 -14.43
N GLY A 15 -1.65 11.77 -14.42
CA GLY A 15 -0.86 12.83 -15.06
C GLY A 15 -0.65 14.10 -14.23
N LYS A 16 -1.24 14.21 -13.03
CA LYS A 16 -1.00 15.31 -12.07
C LYS A 16 -0.32 14.84 -10.77
N ILE A 17 0.20 13.62 -10.77
CA ILE A 17 0.90 13.03 -9.64
C ILE A 17 2.39 13.31 -9.86
N TYR A 18 2.99 14.11 -8.97
CA TYR A 18 4.38 14.54 -9.08
C TYR A 18 5.18 14.14 -7.83
N SER A 19 6.45 13.82 -8.05
CA SER A 19 7.43 13.49 -7.02
C SER A 19 8.76 14.12 -7.39
N LEU A 20 9.54 14.57 -6.40
CA LEU A 20 10.91 15.01 -6.66
C LEU A 20 11.78 13.82 -7.09
N GLN A 21 12.82 14.08 -7.87
CA GLN A 21 13.74 13.05 -8.37
C GLN A 21 14.44 12.26 -7.25
N ASN A 22 14.64 12.88 -6.08
CA ASN A 22 15.23 12.25 -4.90
C ASN A 22 14.20 11.71 -3.90
N SER A 23 12.90 11.90 -4.16
CA SER A 23 11.86 11.35 -3.28
C SER A 23 11.76 9.85 -3.48
N ARG A 24 11.77 9.10 -2.37
CA ARG A 24 11.50 7.67 -2.37
C ARG A 24 10.09 7.40 -1.88
N ILE A 25 9.33 6.68 -2.69
CA ILE A 25 8.01 6.18 -2.34
C ILE A 25 8.20 4.75 -1.86
N MET A 26 7.94 4.51 -0.59
CA MET A 26 7.97 3.17 -0.02
C MET A 26 6.56 2.61 0.01
N ILE A 27 6.42 1.36 -0.42
CA ILE A 27 5.22 0.55 -0.25
C ILE A 27 5.69 -0.70 0.47
N HIS A 28 5.06 -1.02 1.59
CA HIS A 28 5.36 -2.23 2.34
C HIS A 28 4.08 -2.97 2.68
N GLN A 29 4.22 -4.27 2.86
CA GLN A 29 3.13 -5.13 3.31
C GLN A 29 2.51 -4.59 4.61
N PRO A 30 1.18 -4.62 4.74
CA PRO A 30 0.51 -4.22 5.96
C PRO A 30 0.87 -5.23 7.07
N LEU A 31 1.20 -4.72 8.25
CA LEU A 31 1.35 -5.58 9.42
C LEU A 31 -0.03 -6.10 9.82
N SER A 32 -0.18 -7.42 9.82
CA SER A 32 -1.37 -8.11 10.29
C SER A 32 -0.97 -9.11 11.38
N GLY A 33 -1.73 -9.11 12.47
CA GLY A 33 -1.64 -10.09 13.54
C GLY A 33 -3.04 -10.34 14.05
N ALA A 34 -3.36 -11.60 14.36
CA ALA A 34 -4.66 -12.00 14.87
C ALA A 34 -4.52 -12.70 16.22
N GLN A 35 -5.36 -12.34 17.18
CA GLN A 35 -5.41 -12.95 18.52
C GLN A 35 -6.85 -13.03 19.00
N GLY A 36 -7.17 -14.09 19.76
CA GLY A 36 -8.50 -14.32 20.32
C GLY A 36 -9.06 -15.70 19.97
N GLY A 37 -10.37 -15.87 20.17
CA GLY A 37 -11.07 -17.09 19.79
C GLY A 37 -11.09 -17.29 18.27
N GLN A 38 -11.45 -18.50 17.81
CA GLN A 38 -11.49 -18.80 16.37
C GLN A 38 -12.34 -17.82 15.55
N THR A 39 -13.47 -17.36 16.11
CA THR A 39 -14.35 -16.38 15.47
C THR A 39 -13.68 -15.02 15.32
N ASP A 40 -12.98 -14.55 16.36
CA ASP A 40 -12.31 -13.24 16.36
C ASP A 40 -11.13 -13.21 15.39
N ILE A 41 -10.38 -14.33 15.31
CA ILE A 41 -9.28 -14.49 14.35
C ILE A 41 -9.82 -14.42 12.91
N GLY A 42 -10.94 -15.11 12.61
CA GLY A 42 -11.53 -15.09 11.28
C GLY A 42 -11.89 -13.68 10.81
N ILE A 43 -12.48 -12.88 11.70
CA ILE A 43 -12.83 -11.48 11.42
C ILE A 43 -11.56 -10.62 11.27
N GLN A 44 -10.59 -10.80 12.18
CA GLN A 44 -9.32 -10.06 12.17
C GLN A 44 -8.45 -10.37 10.95
N VAL A 45 -8.62 -11.51 10.28
CA VAL A 45 -7.88 -11.85 9.06
C VAL A 45 -8.58 -11.31 7.80
N GLN A 46 -9.91 -11.22 7.78
CA GLN A 46 -10.64 -10.69 6.63
C GLN A 46 -10.34 -9.20 6.37
N ALA A 47 -10.30 -8.37 7.41
CA ALA A 47 -10.02 -6.94 7.29
C ALA A 47 -8.65 -6.65 6.62
N PRO A 48 -7.50 -7.16 7.12
CA PRO A 48 -6.19 -6.93 6.52
C PRO A 48 -6.08 -7.50 5.11
N PHE A 49 -6.79 -8.58 4.78
CA PHE A 49 -6.80 -9.13 3.42
C PHE A 49 -7.27 -8.10 2.38
N SER A 50 -8.27 -7.27 2.71
CA SER A 50 -8.69 -6.17 1.83
C SER A 50 -7.59 -5.12 1.64
N PHE A 51 -6.82 -4.83 2.70
CA PHE A 51 -5.69 -3.90 2.64
C PHE A 51 -4.50 -4.46 1.86
N PHE A 52 -4.27 -5.78 1.91
CA PHE A 52 -3.29 -6.43 1.04
C PHE A 52 -3.63 -6.21 -0.44
N HIS A 53 -4.90 -6.37 -0.83
CA HIS A 53 -5.35 -6.11 -2.19
C HIS A 53 -5.14 -4.63 -2.58
N LEU A 54 -5.44 -3.70 -1.67
CA LEU A 54 -5.27 -2.27 -1.91
C LEU A 54 -3.78 -1.91 -2.14
N ILE A 55 -2.88 -2.41 -1.30
CA ILE A 55 -1.43 -2.21 -1.45
C ILE A 55 -0.92 -2.82 -2.76
N PHE A 56 -1.44 -3.97 -3.16
CA PHE A 56 -1.11 -4.58 -4.46
C PHE A 56 -1.54 -3.69 -5.64
N CYS A 57 -2.75 -3.13 -5.60
CA CYS A 57 -3.24 -2.19 -6.62
C CYS A 57 -2.37 -0.92 -6.72
N ILE A 58 -1.97 -0.35 -5.59
CA ILE A 58 -1.06 0.81 -5.55
C ILE A 58 0.28 0.43 -6.19
N ASN A 59 0.80 -0.76 -5.86
CA ASN A 59 2.07 -1.22 -6.40
C ASN A 59 2.01 -1.40 -7.94
N ILE A 60 0.92 -1.93 -8.50
CA ILE A 60 0.74 -1.98 -9.96
C ILE A 60 0.73 -0.58 -10.58
N LEU A 61 0.02 0.35 -9.96
CA LEU A 61 -0.17 1.69 -10.50
C LEU A 61 1.14 2.47 -10.53
N PHE A 62 1.95 2.34 -9.49
CA PHE A 62 3.27 2.94 -9.48
C PHE A 62 4.19 2.22 -10.47
N VAL A 63 4.22 0.87 -10.57
CA VAL A 63 5.16 0.13 -11.46
C VAL A 63 5.02 0.65 -12.89
N SER A 64 3.79 0.98 -13.27
CA SER A 64 3.44 1.57 -14.56
C SER A 64 3.99 2.99 -14.79
N ASN A 65 4.37 3.73 -13.74
CA ASN A 65 4.77 5.15 -13.76
C ASN A 65 6.29 5.38 -13.58
N SER A 66 7.15 4.37 -13.65
CA SER A 66 8.62 4.51 -13.62
C SER A 66 9.21 5.21 -12.36
N LEU A 67 8.44 5.38 -11.27
CA LEU A 67 8.89 6.03 -10.03
C LEU A 67 9.53 5.07 -9.01
N TYR A 68 10.13 3.95 -9.45
CA TYR A 68 10.57 2.89 -8.53
C TYR A 68 11.97 3.10 -8.00
N THR A 69 12.07 3.32 -6.70
CA THR A 69 13.21 2.84 -5.92
C THR A 69 12.69 2.27 -4.60
N MET A 70 12.76 0.93 -4.53
CA MET A 70 12.65 0.05 -3.35
C MET A 70 11.24 -0.30 -2.82
N ILE A 71 10.75 -1.47 -3.25
CA ILE A 71 9.69 -2.26 -2.59
C ILE A 71 10.39 -3.18 -1.57
N ILE A 72 9.92 -3.20 -0.33
CA ILE A 72 10.23 -4.24 0.69
C ILE A 72 8.93 -4.73 1.32
#